data_AF-A0A849Q3U5-F1
#
_entry.id   AF-A0A849Q3U5-F1
#
_cell.length_a   1.000
_cell.length_b   1.000
_cell.length_c   1.000
_cell.angle_alpha   90.00
_cell.angle_beta   90.00
_cell.angle_gamma   90.00
#
_symmetry.space_group_name_H-M   'P 1'
#
loop_
_entity.id
_entity.type
_entity.pdbx_description
1 polymer ?
#
loop_
_entity_poly.entity_id
_entity_poly.type
_entity_poly.pdbx_seq_one_letter_code
_entity_poly.pdbx_strand_id
1 'polypeptide(L)' 'MKRSLGPQSILYPTPTVVVCTYDPEGRPNMMTAAWAGVACSSPAMVSVSLREATYSHG' A
#
# COMPACT_ATOMS: atom_id res chain seq x y z
N MET A 1 10.90 -31.58 -1.03
CA MET A 1 10.52 -31.29 0.38
C MET A 1 10.45 -29.78 0.55
N LYS A 2 9.37 -29.23 1.12
CA LYS A 2 9.26 -27.78 1.39
C LYS A 2 10.18 -27.40 2.56
N ARG A 3 10.70 -26.17 2.57
CA ARG A 3 11.53 -25.62 3.66
C ARG A 3 10.82 -24.43 4.30
N SER A 4 10.92 -24.32 5.61
CA SER A 4 10.51 -23.11 6.32
C SER A 4 11.51 -21.99 6.03
N LEU A 5 10.99 -20.79 5.74
CA LEU A 5 11.78 -19.58 5.54
C LEU A 5 11.71 -18.62 6.74
N GLY A 6 10.99 -19.00 7.80
CA GLY A 6 10.69 -18.13 8.94
C GLY A 6 9.63 -17.07 8.64
N PRO A 7 9.32 -16.18 9.61
CA PRO A 7 8.36 -15.10 9.42
C PRO A 7 8.96 -14.01 8.55
N GLN A 8 8.53 -13.94 7.30
CA GLN A 8 8.97 -12.94 6.31
C GLN A 8 7.76 -12.41 5.55
N SER A 9 7.81 -11.16 5.09
CA SER A 9 6.76 -10.56 4.24
C SER A 9 6.92 -11.00 2.79
N ILE A 10 6.88 -12.31 2.54
CA ILE A 10 7.03 -12.90 1.21
C ILE A 10 5.65 -13.14 0.61
N LEU A 11 5.31 -12.34 -0.40
CA LEU A 11 4.13 -12.50 -1.24
C LEU A 11 4.53 -12.18 -2.68
N TYR A 12 4.10 -12.98 -3.65
CA TYR A 12 4.37 -12.72 -5.07
C TYR A 12 3.10 -12.92 -5.91
N PRO A 13 2.74 -11.96 -6.79
CA PRO A 13 3.38 -10.66 -6.95
C PRO A 13 3.00 -9.70 -5.81
N THR A 14 3.91 -8.80 -5.44
CA THR A 14 3.52 -7.54 -4.78
C THR A 14 3.30 -6.47 -5.84
N PRO A 15 2.22 -5.69 -5.79
CA PRO A 15 2.02 -4.62 -6.74
C PRO A 15 3.03 -3.49 -6.54
N THR A 16 3.20 -2.66 -7.57
CA THR A 16 3.86 -1.35 -7.44
C THR A 16 2.79 -0.29 -7.67
N VAL A 17 2.13 0.14 -6.59
CA VAL A 17 1.10 1.19 -6.64
C VAL A 17 1.74 2.53 -6.31
N VAL A 18 1.40 3.57 -7.07
CA VAL A 18 1.73 4.96 -6.71
C VAL A 18 0.49 5.59 -6.09
N VAL A 19 0.59 5.96 -4.81
CA VAL A 19 -0.44 6.71 -4.08
C VAL A 19 -0.14 8.19 -4.24
N CYS A 20 -1.04 8.92 -4.89
CA CYS A 20 -0.94 10.36 -5.07
C CYS A 20 -1.94 11.07 -4.17
N THR A 21 -1.48 12.09 -3.45
CA THR A 21 -2.31 12.87 -2.52
C THR A 21 -2.05 14.36 -2.71
N TYR A 22 -2.97 15.18 -2.22
CA TYR A 22 -2.74 16.60 -1.97
C TYR A 22 -2.91 16.85 -0.47
N ASP A 23 -2.07 17.71 0.08
CA ASP A 23 -2.22 18.15 1.47
C ASP A 23 -3.31 19.24 1.61
N PRO A 24 -3.58 19.75 2.84
CA PRO A 24 -4.55 20.83 3.05
C PRO A 24 -4.21 22.15 2.32
N GLU A 25 -2.93 22.40 2.04
CA GLU A 25 -2.47 23.57 1.27
C GLU A 25 -2.49 23.34 -0.25
N GLY A 26 -2.91 22.16 -0.72
CA GLY A 26 -2.95 21.79 -2.13
C GLY A 26 -1.60 21.39 -2.72
N ARG A 27 -0.57 21.13 -1.89
CA ARG A 27 0.73 20.63 -2.35
C ARG A 27 0.62 19.15 -2.75
N PRO A 28 1.04 18.77 -3.97
CA PRO A 28 1.03 17.38 -4.41
C PRO A 28 2.10 16.55 -3.71
N ASN A 29 1.77 15.29 -3.41
CA ASN A 29 2.72 14.28 -2.94
C ASN A 29 2.47 12.94 -3.65
N MET A 30 3.52 12.12 -3.75
CA MET A 30 3.42 10.74 -4.23
C MET A 30 4.29 9.80 -3.40
N MET A 31 3.82 8.57 -3.22
CA MET A 31 4.62 7.49 -2.64
C MET A 31 4.34 6.15 -3.30
N THR A 32 5.31 5.25 -3.29
CA THR A 32 5.14 3.87 -3.76
C THR A 32 4.69 2.96 -2.62
N ALA A 33 3.62 2.18 -2.83
CA ALA A 33 3.11 1.18 -1.88
C ALA A 33 3.10 -0.23 -2.51
N ALA A 34 3.78 -1.16 -1.86
CA ALA A 34 3.67 -2.59 -2.15
C ALA A 34 2.56 -3.27 -1.32
N TRP A 35 2.20 -2.69 -0.18
CA TRP A 35 1.14 -3.17 0.71
C TRP A 35 -0.19 -2.54 0.30
N ALA A 36 -0.68 -2.93 -0.89
CA ALA A 36 -1.91 -2.44 -1.48
C ALA A 36 -2.62 -3.54 -2.27
N GLY A 37 -3.93 -3.46 -2.41
CA GLY A 37 -4.70 -4.44 -3.20
C GLY A 37 -6.20 -4.17 -3.23
N VAL A 38 -6.93 -4.91 -4.07
CA VAL A 38 -8.39 -4.89 -4.09
C VAL A 38 -8.92 -5.49 -2.79
N ALA A 39 -9.82 -4.77 -2.12
CA ALA A 39 -10.41 -5.19 -0.85
C ALA A 39 -11.78 -5.86 -1.04
N CYS A 40 -12.63 -5.31 -1.91
CA CYS A 40 -13.93 -5.89 -2.23
C CYS A 40 -14.48 -5.37 -3.57
N SER A 41 -15.46 -6.10 -4.11
CA SER A 41 -16.07 -5.80 -5.41
C SER A 41 -17.31 -4.90 -5.31
N SER A 42 -18.04 -4.92 -4.18
CA SER A 42 -19.25 -4.11 -3.99
C SER A 42 -19.37 -3.62 -2.53
N PRO A 43 -19.23 -2.31 -2.28
CA PRO A 43 -18.74 -1.31 -3.23
C PRO A 43 -17.31 -1.64 -3.69
N ALA A 44 -16.87 -1.20 -4.87
CA ALA A 44 -15.50 -1.42 -5.32
C ALA A 44 -14.52 -0.66 -4.41
N MET A 45 -13.61 -1.37 -3.76
CA MET A 45 -12.65 -0.77 -2.81
C MET A 45 -11.24 -1.33 -2.99
N VAL A 46 -10.24 -0.50 -2.66
CA VAL A 46 -8.84 -0.89 -2.49
C VAL A 46 -8.41 -0.60 -1.07
N SER A 47 -7.52 -1.42 -0.52
CA SER A 47 -6.83 -1.13 0.73
C SER A 47 -5.37 -0.78 0.44
N VAL A 48 -4.82 0.13 1.24
CA VAL A 48 -3.40 0.49 1.25
C VAL A 48 -2.97 0.63 2.71
N SER A 49 -1.90 -0.05 3.10
CA SER A 49 -1.32 0.10 4.43
C SER A 49 -0.27 1.21 4.44
N LEU A 50 -0.57 2.31 5.13
CA LEU A 50 0.33 3.45 5.31
C LEU A 50 0.89 3.47 6.73
N ARG A 51 2.13 3.96 6.87
CA ARG A 51 2.71 4.22 8.21
C ARG A 51 2.37 5.66 8.60
N GLU A 52 2.07 5.89 9.87
CA GLU A 52 1.84 7.24 10.41
C GLU A 52 3.00 8.20 10.15
N ALA A 53 4.24 7.69 10.10
CA ALA A 53 5.42 8.50 9.77
C ALA A 53 5.47 9.00 8.30
N THR A 54 4.57 8.55 7.41
CA THR A 54 4.54 9.01 6.03
C THR A 54 3.64 10.23 5.87
N TYR A 55 4.08 11.20 5.07
CA TYR A 55 3.32 12.40 4.78
C TYR A 55 1.93 12.12 4.16
N SER A 56 1.79 11.02 3.41
CA SER A 56 0.51 10.60 2.81
C SER A 56 -0.50 10.00 3.79
N HIS A 57 -0.09 9.65 5.02
CA HIS A 57 -1.04 9.16 6.03
C HIS A 57 -1.96 10.28 6.53
N GLY A 58 -1.50 11.54 6.48
CA GLY A 58 -2.15 12.68 7.13
C GLY A 58 -1.44 13.03 8.42
#